data_AF-A0A7X5ZHS5-F1
#
_entry.id   AF-A0A7X5ZHS5-F1
#
_cell.length_a   1.000
_cell.length_b   1.000
_cell.length_c   1.000
_cell.angle_alpha   90.00
_cell.angle_beta   90.00
_cell.angle_gamma   90.00
#
_symmetry.space_group_name_H-M   'P 1'
#
loop_
_entity.id
_entity.type
_entity.pdbx_description
1 polymer ?
#
loop_
_entity_poly.entity_id
_entity_poly.type
_entity_poly.pdbx_seq_one_letter_code
_entity_poly.pdbx_strand_id
1 'polypeptide(L)' 'MPRSLTDYLPWIAIVLAVIVAAVYFDTQSRAPEPDTYESCIARLTATDQSEADRALNRSICAGKPKAPASSSTR' A
#
# COMPACT_ATOMS: atom_id res chain seq x y z
N MET A 1 34.48 -15.45 32.53
CA MET A 1 33.58 -16.36 31.80
C MET A 1 33.24 -15.71 30.47
N PRO A 2 33.65 -16.27 29.33
CA PRO A 2 33.28 -15.72 28.02
C PRO A 2 31.76 -15.82 27.87
N ARG A 3 31.08 -14.69 27.59
CA ARG A 3 29.65 -14.70 27.29
C ARG A 3 29.43 -15.45 25.99
N SER A 4 28.50 -16.39 26.02
CA SER A 4 28.17 -17.21 24.87
C SER A 4 27.12 -16.48 24.01
N LEU A 5 27.10 -16.73 22.70
CA LEU A 5 26.08 -16.18 21.79
C LEU A 5 24.65 -16.51 22.27
N THR A 6 24.51 -17.66 22.94
CA THR A 6 23.27 -18.16 23.53
C THR A 6 22.71 -17.27 24.64
N ASP A 7 23.54 -16.49 25.34
CA ASP A 7 23.07 -15.54 26.36
C ASP A 7 22.33 -14.34 25.75
N TYR A 8 22.58 -14.06 24.47
CA TYR A 8 21.97 -12.93 23.75
C TYR A 8 20.73 -13.32 22.93
N LEU A 9 20.50 -14.62 22.70
CA LEU A 9 19.32 -15.14 22.01
C LEU A 9 17.98 -14.54 22.50
N PRO A 10 17.69 -14.42 23.81
CA PRO A 10 16.41 -13.86 24.25
C PRO A 10 16.27 -12.39 23.84
N TRP A 11 17.34 -11.60 23.93
CA TRP A 11 17.34 -10.21 23.50
C TRP A 11 17.20 -10.06 21.99
N ILE A 12 17.87 -10.91 21.21
CA ILE A 12 17.75 -10.96 19.75
C ILE A 12 16.31 -11.29 19.35
N ALA A 13 15.68 -12.26 20.02
CA ALA A 13 14.29 -12.64 19.76
C ALA A 13 13.32 -11.48 20.05
N ILE A 14 13.52 -10.74 21.14
CA ILE A 14 12.71 -9.56 21.47
C ILE A 14 12.85 -8.49 20.39
N VAL A 15 14.08 -8.17 19.98
CA VAL A 15 14.33 -7.16 18.94
C VAL A 15 13.66 -7.55 17.62
N LEU A 16 13.78 -8.83 17.22
CA LEU A 16 13.11 -9.34 16.02
C LEU A 16 11.58 -9.24 16.12
N ALA A 17 11.00 -9.59 17.27
CA ALA A 17 9.56 -9.49 17.47
C ALA A 17 9.06 -8.05 17.35
N VAL A 18 9.80 -7.07 17.89
CA VAL A 18 9.47 -5.65 17.78
C VAL A 18 9.55 -5.17 16.32
N ILE A 19 10.58 -5.58 15.58
CA ILE A 19 10.73 -5.22 14.16
C ILE A 19 9.58 -5.79 13.35
N VAL A 20 9.24 -7.08 13.54
CA VAL A 20 8.12 -7.72 12.83
C VAL A 20 6.80 -7.03 13.16
N ALA A 21 6.56 -6.69 14.44
CA ALA A 21 5.36 -5.96 14.82
C ALA A 21 5.30 -4.57 14.16
N ALA A 22 6.40 -3.81 14.16
CA ALA A 22 6.45 -2.49 13.54
C ALA A 22 6.19 -2.56 12.02
N VAL A 23 6.80 -3.52 11.32
CA VAL A 23 6.56 -3.74 9.88
C VAL A 23 5.11 -4.18 9.62
N TYR A 24 4.57 -5.05 10.45
CA TYR A 24 3.17 -5.47 10.35
C TYR A 24 2.21 -4.30 10.51
N PHE A 25 2.45 -3.43 11.49
CA PHE A 25 1.64 -2.22 11.67
C PHE A 25 1.82 -1.24 10.51
N ASP A 26 3.03 -1.01 9.99
CA ASP A 26 3.24 -0.14 8.81
C ASP A 26 2.50 -0.68 7.57
N THR A 27 2.61 -1.98 7.31
CA THR A 27 1.94 -2.63 6.17
C THR A 27 0.42 -2.66 6.30
N GLN A 28 -0.14 -2.80 7.51
CA GLN A 28 -1.59 -2.67 7.73
C GLN A 28 -2.08 -1.23 7.69
N SER A 29 -1.30 -0.28 8.20
CA SER A 29 -1.61 1.15 8.12
C SER A 29 -1.60 1.64 6.68
N ARG A 30 -0.74 1.02 5.86
CA ARG A 30 -0.71 1.14 4.40
C ARG A 30 -1.46 0.00 3.73
N ALA A 31 -2.58 -0.47 4.27
CA ALA A 31 -3.53 -1.18 3.42
C ALA A 31 -3.82 -0.21 2.26
N PRO A 32 -3.32 -0.50 1.04
CA PRO A 32 -3.45 0.45 -0.05
C PRO A 32 -4.95 0.65 -0.22
N GLU A 33 -5.43 1.89 -0.11
CA GLU A 33 -6.79 2.21 -0.49
C GLU A 33 -7.05 1.48 -1.81
N PRO A 34 -8.12 0.67 -1.89
CA PRO A 34 -8.35 -0.15 -3.07
C PRO A 34 -8.32 0.79 -4.27
N ASP A 35 -7.35 0.60 -5.18
CA ASP A 35 -7.17 1.46 -6.36
C ASP A 35 -8.54 1.62 -7.02
N THR A 36 -9.14 2.79 -6.83
CA THR A 36 -10.45 3.11 -7.36
C THR A 36 -10.32 3.52 -8.82
N TYR A 37 -11.41 3.44 -9.56
CA TYR A 37 -11.46 3.93 -10.95
C TYR A 37 -10.82 5.34 -11.08
N GLU A 38 -11.14 6.25 -10.15
CA GLU A 38 -10.63 7.63 -10.17
C GLU A 38 -9.11 7.70 -9.91
N SER A 39 -8.60 6.91 -8.97
CA SER A 39 -7.14 6.84 -8.72
C SER A 39 -6.35 6.27 -9.90
N CYS A 40 -6.94 5.30 -10.60
CA CYS A 40 -6.39 4.68 -11.80
C CYS A 40 -6.34 5.67 -12.97
N ILE A 41 -7.45 6.39 -13.21
CA ILE A 41 -7.50 7.44 -14.23
C ILE A 41 -6.55 8.58 -13.89
N ALA A 42 -6.51 9.05 -12.64
CA ALA A 42 -5.65 10.18 -12.22
C ALA A 42 -4.16 9.91 -12.47
N ARG A 43 -3.68 8.69 -12.17
CA ARG A 43 -2.30 8.28 -12.47
C ARG A 43 -2.00 8.24 -13.96
N LEU A 44 -2.98 7.81 -14.76
CA LEU A 44 -2.82 7.68 -16.20
C LEU A 44 -2.93 9.03 -16.92
N THR A 45 -3.73 9.97 -16.41
CA THR A 45 -3.88 11.33 -16.96
C THR A 45 -2.72 12.27 -16.65
N ALA A 46 -1.82 11.90 -15.72
CA ALA A 46 -0.61 12.68 -15.44
C ALA A 46 0.40 12.66 -16.60
N THR A 47 0.17 11.80 -17.60
CA THR A 47 0.98 11.69 -18.81
C THR A 47 0.22 12.34 -19.95
N ASP A 48 0.84 13.26 -20.69
CA ASP A 48 0.27 13.98 -21.82
C ASP A 48 0.02 13.01 -23.00
N GLN A 49 -1.07 12.26 -22.93
CA GLN A 49 -1.34 11.09 -23.77
C GLN A 49 -2.38 11.39 -24.86
N SER A 50 -2.19 10.73 -26.01
CA SER A 50 -3.09 10.77 -27.17
C SER A 50 -4.50 10.26 -26.81
N GLU A 51 -5.52 10.67 -27.58
CA GLU A 51 -6.91 10.24 -27.34
C GLU A 51 -7.10 8.71 -27.40
N ALA A 52 -6.27 8.01 -28.19
CA ALA A 52 -6.25 6.55 -28.27
C ALA A 52 -5.81 5.90 -26.94
N ASP A 53 -4.74 6.42 -26.34
CA ASP A 53 -4.24 5.95 -25.05
C ASP A 53 -5.22 6.29 -23.92
N ARG A 54 -5.93 7.41 -24.05
CA ARG A 54 -7.00 7.80 -23.12
C ARG A 54 -8.16 6.79 -23.12
N ALA A 55 -8.54 6.29 -24.29
CA ALA A 55 -9.57 5.26 -24.41
C ALA A 55 -9.10 3.92 -23.83
N LEU A 56 -7.85 3.54 -24.10
CA LEU A 56 -7.24 2.31 -23.56
C LEU A 56 -7.16 2.37 -22.03
N ASN A 57 -6.71 3.48 -21.46
CA ASN A 57 -6.62 3.69 -20.02
C ASN A 57 -7.97 3.60 -19.31
N ARG A 58 -9.03 4.13 -19.93
CA ARG A 58 -10.40 3.97 -19.41
C ARG A 58 -10.83 2.51 -19.39
N SER A 59 -10.47 1.72 -20.40
CA SER A 59 -10.78 0.28 -20.42
C SER A 59 -10.00 -0.50 -19.36
N ILE A 60 -8.72 -0.15 -19.14
CA ILE A 60 -7.87 -0.75 -18.10
C ILE A 60 -8.43 -0.45 -16.70
N CYS A 61 -8.94 0.76 -16.49
CA CYS A 61 -9.53 1.16 -15.20
C CYS A 61 -10.98 0.68 -15.00
N ALA A 62 -11.72 0.30 -16.05
CA ALA A 62 -13.15 -0.05 -15.96
C ALA A 62 -13.44 -1.27 -15.05
N GLY A 63 -12.44 -2.14 -14.83
CA GLY A 63 -12.55 -3.27 -13.90
C GLY A 63 -12.34 -2.92 -12.43
N LYS A 64 -11.98 -1.67 -12.10
CA LYS A 64 -11.74 -1.22 -10.72
C LYS A 64 -13.04 -0.78 -10.06
N PRO A 65 -13.19 -1.00 -8.74
CA PRO A 65 -14.34 -0.50 -8.01
C PRO A 65 -14.42 1.03 -8.12
N LYS A 66 -15.64 1.54 -8.28
CA LYS A 66 -15.88 2.99 -8.22
C LYS A 66 -15.54 3.45 -6.79
N ALA A 67 -14.87 4.59 -6.66
CA ALA A 67 -14.60 5.14 -5.34
C ALA A 67 -15.92 5.23 -4.56
N PRO A 68 -15.96 4.83 -3.27
CA PRO A 68 -17.13 5.08 -2.47
C PRO A 68 -17.39 6.58 -2.54
N ALA A 69 -18.61 6.96 -2.91
CA ALA A 69 -19.01 8.36 -2.85
C ALA A 69 -18.72 8.78 -1.40
N SER A 70 -17.71 9.63 -1.21
CA SER A 70 -17.55 10.29 0.05
C SER A 70 -18.85 11.04 0.25
N SER A 71 -19.73 10.48 1.08
CA SER A 71 -20.75 11.25 1.76
C SER A 71 -19.97 12.18 2.68
N SER A 72 -19.42 13.23 2.07
CA SER A 72 -19.12 14.49 2.73
C SER A 72 -20.46 15.03 3.20
N THR A 73 -20.91 14.46 4.32
CA THR A 73 -21.92 15.07 5.15
C THR A 73 -21.17 16.06 6.04
N ARG A 74 -21.31 17.32 5.64
CA ARG A 74 -21.20 18.54 6.43
C ARG A 74 -19.86 19.26 6.45
#